data_AF-A0AAV4T187-F1
#
_entry.id   AF-A0AAV4T187-F1
#
_cell.length_a   1.000
_cell.length_b   1.000
_cell.length_c   1.000
_cell.angle_alpha   90.00
_cell.angle_beta   90.00
_cell.angle_gamma   90.00
#
_symmetry.space_group_name_H-M   'P 1'
#
loop_
_entity.id
_entity.type
_entity.pdbx_description
1 polymer ?
#
loop_
_entity_poly.entity_id
_entity_poly.type
_entity_poly.pdbx_seq_one_letter_code
_entity_poly.pdbx_strand_id
1 'polypeptide(L)'
;MQIAHTKQYSKFVKSSVALFPLVEKLSIVVYHKNCLQYLKQLKHLRVLKIDFSLYRGSPARTAFKSLLSKIGPQLKCLVILGHKSMPVDVVMKYCSNVVHLDLRCSPIVQGELKLIRKILDSWKR
;
A
#
# COMPACT_ATOMS: atom_id res chain seq x y z
N MET A 1 11.91 -19.05 15.28
CA MET A 1 13.02 -18.29 14.63
C MET A 1 12.57 -17.14 13.70
N GLN A 2 11.28 -16.86 13.49
CA GLN A 2 10.81 -15.90 12.46
C GLN A 2 10.77 -14.41 12.89
N ILE A 3 10.83 -14.13 14.20
CA ILE A 3 10.64 -12.77 14.76
C ILE A 3 11.88 -11.88 14.60
N ALA A 4 13.08 -12.45 14.56
CA ALA A 4 14.33 -11.68 14.42
C ALA A 4 14.46 -11.05 13.03
N HIS A 5 14.11 -11.82 11.98
CA HIS A 5 14.20 -11.38 10.59
C HIS A 5 13.24 -10.21 10.26
N THR A 6 12.05 -10.15 10.89
CA THR A 6 11.07 -9.08 10.61
C THR A 6 11.49 -7.74 11.20
N LYS A 7 12.12 -7.75 12.39
CA LYS A 7 12.68 -6.52 13.00
C LYS A 7 13.86 -5.99 12.18
N GLN A 8 14.77 -6.86 11.74
CA GLN A 8 15.91 -6.47 10.91
C GLN A 8 15.45 -5.93 9.56
N TYR A 9 14.45 -6.54 8.93
CA TYR A 9 13.85 -6.04 7.69
C TYR A 9 13.27 -4.64 7.87
N SER A 10 12.52 -4.39 8.96
CA SER A 10 11.95 -3.06 9.20
C SER A 10 13.03 -1.98 9.39
N LYS A 11 14.18 -2.33 10.00
CA LYS A 11 15.34 -1.42 10.11
C LYS A 11 15.96 -1.15 8.74
N PHE A 12 16.11 -2.17 7.90
CA PHE A 12 16.61 -2.01 6.53
C PHE A 12 15.71 -1.07 5.71
N VAL A 13 14.39 -1.23 5.79
CA VAL A 13 13.43 -0.32 5.15
C VAL A 13 13.58 1.10 5.68
N LYS A 14 13.70 1.28 7.00
CA LYS A 14 13.93 2.60 7.61
C LYS A 14 15.19 3.28 7.05
N SER A 15 16.32 2.58 7.04
CA SER A 15 17.59 3.13 6.52
C SER A 15 17.52 3.43 5.04
N SER A 16 16.92 2.54 4.23
CA SER A 16 16.80 2.74 2.79
C SER A 16 15.95 3.98 2.47
N VAL A 17 14.83 4.17 3.16
CA VAL A 17 13.99 5.36 3.00
C VAL A 17 14.73 6.64 3.40
N ALA A 18 15.54 6.59 4.47
CA ALA A 18 16.33 7.73 4.92
C ALA A 18 17.44 8.11 3.91
N LEU A 19 18.06 7.11 3.25
CA LEU A 19 19.10 7.32 2.24
C LEU A 19 18.52 7.79 0.89
N PHE A 20 17.30 7.34 0.55
CA PHE A 20 16.66 7.61 -0.74
C PHE A 20 15.29 8.26 -0.59
N PRO A 21 15.18 9.44 0.05
CA PRO A 21 13.88 10.08 0.34
C PRO A 21 13.14 10.58 -0.91
N LEU A 22 13.85 10.72 -2.04
CA LEU A 22 13.33 11.23 -3.31
C LEU A 22 13.05 10.12 -4.34
N VAL A 23 13.09 8.85 -3.94
CA VAL A 23 12.83 7.74 -4.88
C VAL A 23 11.43 7.86 -5.48
N GLU A 24 11.34 7.74 -6.81
CA GLU A 24 10.06 7.84 -7.51
C GLU A 24 9.34 6.50 -7.68
N LYS A 25 10.08 5.40 -7.68
CA LYS A 25 9.54 4.04 -7.89
C LYS A 25 10.02 3.12 -6.78
N LEU A 26 9.09 2.48 -6.09
CA LEU A 26 9.39 1.53 -5.03
C LEU A 26 8.59 0.25 -5.19
N SER A 27 9.29 -0.89 -5.10
CA SER A 27 8.68 -2.21 -4.91
C SER A 27 9.08 -2.76 -3.55
N ILE A 28 8.11 -3.16 -2.73
CA ILE A 28 8.37 -3.63 -1.37
C ILE A 28 7.46 -4.79 -0.98
N VAL A 29 8.05 -5.78 -0.28
CA VAL A 29 7.33 -6.87 0.38
C VAL A 29 7.14 -6.53 1.85
N VAL A 30 5.90 -6.57 2.32
CA VAL A 30 5.54 -6.13 3.67
C VAL A 30 5.53 -7.32 4.63
N TYR A 31 6.61 -7.49 5.38
CA TYR A 31 6.69 -8.50 6.44
C TYR A 31 6.17 -7.99 7.80
N HIS A 32 6.18 -6.66 8.00
CA HIS A 32 5.86 -6.05 9.29
C HIS A 32 5.24 -4.66 9.10
N LYS A 33 4.24 -4.32 9.93
CA LYS A 33 3.48 -3.05 9.83
C LYS A 33 4.35 -1.79 9.91
N ASN A 34 5.48 -1.87 10.63
CA ASN A 34 6.40 -0.74 10.78
C ASN A 34 7.05 -0.32 9.46
N CYS A 35 7.19 -1.23 8.49
CA CYS A 35 7.71 -0.87 7.16
C CYS A 35 6.88 0.26 6.54
N LEU A 36 5.55 0.16 6.66
CA LEU A 36 4.60 1.16 6.16
C LEU A 36 4.75 2.52 6.84
N GLN A 37 5.17 2.56 8.11
CA GLN A 37 5.38 3.82 8.82
C GLN A 37 6.57 4.59 8.25
N TYR A 38 7.63 3.89 7.85
CA TYR A 38 8.81 4.53 7.29
C TYR A 38 8.55 5.07 5.88
N LEU A 39 7.79 4.35 5.04
CA LEU A 39 7.48 4.79 3.67
C LEU A 39 6.80 6.17 3.59
N LYS A 40 6.17 6.64 4.66
CA LYS A 40 5.56 7.97 4.76
C LYS A 40 6.55 9.13 4.57
N GLN A 41 7.85 8.86 4.71
CA GLN A 41 8.91 9.86 4.58
C GLN A 41 9.31 10.11 3.13
N LEU A 42 8.84 9.28 2.18
CA LEU A 42 9.15 9.40 0.76
C LEU A 42 8.39 10.57 0.14
N LYS A 43 9.13 11.55 -0.39
CA LYS A 43 8.56 12.82 -0.85
C LYS A 43 8.08 12.79 -2.30
N HIS A 44 8.75 12.03 -3.16
CA HIS A 44 8.52 12.04 -4.63
C HIS A 44 8.04 10.69 -5.17
N LEU A 45 7.55 9.80 -4.30
CA LEU A 45 7.10 8.48 -4.73
C LEU A 45 5.88 8.62 -5.65
N ARG A 46 6.03 8.20 -6.91
CA ARG A 46 4.99 8.19 -7.96
C ARG A 46 4.48 6.79 -8.25
N VAL A 47 5.32 5.77 -8.10
CA VAL A 47 4.99 4.37 -8.38
C VAL A 47 5.26 3.54 -7.13
N LEU A 48 4.20 2.94 -6.58
CA LEU A 48 4.30 2.02 -5.46
C LEU A 48 3.77 0.64 -5.85
N LYS A 49 4.64 -0.37 -5.78
CA LYS A 49 4.25 -1.78 -5.78
C LYS A 49 4.44 -2.33 -4.37
N ILE A 50 3.35 -2.79 -3.77
CA ILE A 50 3.33 -3.26 -2.39
C ILE A 50 2.77 -4.68 -2.32
N ASP A 51 3.53 -5.58 -1.74
CA ASP A 51 3.19 -7.00 -1.64
C ASP A 51 2.95 -7.42 -0.18
N PHE A 52 1.72 -7.83 0.11
CA PHE A 52 1.28 -8.30 1.41
C PHE A 52 1.14 -9.83 1.49
N SER A 53 1.58 -10.59 0.48
CA SER A 53 1.46 -12.06 0.44
C SER A 53 2.08 -12.76 1.66
N LEU A 54 3.16 -12.20 2.21
CA LEU A 54 3.87 -12.74 3.37
C LEU A 54 3.51 -12.03 4.68
N TYR A 55 2.54 -11.11 4.66
CA TYR A 55 2.09 -10.39 5.84
C TYR A 55 1.10 -11.23 6.67
N ARG A 56 1.47 -11.56 7.91
CA ARG A 56 0.66 -12.40 8.81
C ARG A 56 -0.15 -11.61 9.86
N GLY A 57 -0.11 -10.28 9.83
CA GLY A 57 -0.76 -9.45 10.84
C GLY A 57 -2.21 -9.07 10.50
N SER A 58 -3.05 -8.85 11.51
CA SER A 58 -4.35 -8.18 11.37
C SER A 58 -4.30 -6.62 11.23
N PRO A 59 -3.25 -5.88 11.64
CA PRO A 59 -3.26 -4.40 11.60
C PRO A 59 -2.76 -3.79 10.28
N ALA A 60 -2.65 -4.56 9.18
CA ALA A 60 -2.26 -3.99 7.89
C ALA A 60 -3.21 -2.87 7.47
N ARG A 61 -4.51 -2.99 7.75
CA ARG A 61 -5.52 -1.98 7.35
C ARG A 61 -5.23 -0.59 7.90
N THR A 62 -5.05 -0.45 9.21
CA THR A 62 -4.83 0.86 9.83
C THR A 62 -3.50 1.47 9.41
N ALA A 63 -2.44 0.66 9.37
CA ALA A 63 -1.12 1.12 8.94
C ALA A 63 -1.10 1.49 7.46
N PHE A 64 -1.79 0.73 6.61
CA PHE A 64 -1.91 0.99 5.18
C PHE A 64 -2.78 2.22 4.89
N LYS A 65 -3.92 2.36 5.57
CA LYS A 65 -4.74 3.59 5.54
C LYS A 65 -3.90 4.81 5.91
N SER A 66 -3.14 4.72 6.99
CA SER A 66 -2.28 5.81 7.46
C SER A 66 -1.12 6.11 6.50
N LEU A 67 -0.62 5.10 5.77
CA LEU A 67 0.36 5.29 4.70
C LEU A 67 -0.29 6.05 3.53
N LEU A 68 -1.40 5.53 2.99
CA LEU A 68 -2.06 6.13 1.84
C LEU A 68 -2.58 7.54 2.12
N SER A 69 -3.02 7.85 3.34
CA SER A 69 -3.40 9.22 3.68
C SER A 69 -2.25 10.22 3.58
N LYS A 70 -1.00 9.76 3.63
CA LYS A 70 0.19 10.60 3.52
C LYS A 70 0.76 10.64 2.11
N ILE A 71 0.94 9.48 1.47
CA ILE A 71 1.59 9.37 0.15
C ILE A 71 0.61 9.20 -1.01
N GLY A 72 -0.67 8.92 -0.75
CA GLY A 72 -1.67 8.70 -1.79
C GLY A 72 -1.77 9.86 -2.79
N PRO A 73 -1.77 11.14 -2.36
CA PRO A 73 -1.86 12.27 -3.28
C PRO A 73 -0.70 12.40 -4.28
N GLN A 74 0.49 11.86 -4.00
CA GLN A 74 1.65 11.92 -4.91
C GLN A 74 1.74 10.71 -5.85
N LEU A 75 0.98 9.63 -5.58
CA LEU A 75 1.01 8.41 -6.40
C LEU A 75 0.31 8.63 -7.74
N LYS A 76 0.93 8.08 -8.79
CA LYS A 76 0.37 7.92 -10.14
C LYS A 76 0.08 6.45 -10.46
N CYS A 77 0.86 5.54 -9.91
CA CYS A 77 0.70 4.10 -10.09
C CYS A 77 0.74 3.39 -8.74
N LEU A 78 -0.24 2.52 -8.50
CA LEU A 78 -0.34 1.71 -7.30
C LEU A 78 -0.64 0.25 -7.69
N VAL A 79 0.26 -0.65 -7.31
CA VAL A 79 0.10 -2.10 -7.48
C VAL A 79 0.05 -2.73 -6.10
N ILE A 80 -1.03 -3.43 -5.80
CA ILE A 80 -1.22 -4.12 -4.51
C ILE A 80 -1.30 -5.62 -4.78
N LEU A 81 -0.41 -6.38 -4.17
CA LEU A 81 -0.39 -7.84 -4.24
C LEU A 81 -0.75 -8.45 -2.88
N GLY A 82 -1.55 -9.51 -2.89
CA GLY A 82 -1.81 -10.35 -1.72
C GLY A 82 -2.78 -9.76 -0.67
N HIS A 83 -2.95 -10.53 0.42
CA HIS A 83 -3.90 -10.33 1.53
C HIS A 83 -5.39 -10.56 1.19
N LYS A 84 -6.09 -11.35 2.02
CA LYS A 84 -7.49 -11.79 1.82
C LYS A 84 -8.55 -10.70 2.05
N SER A 85 -8.20 -9.41 2.13
CA SER A 85 -9.15 -8.40 2.65
C SER A 85 -8.68 -6.95 2.54
N MET A 86 -8.32 -6.48 1.34
CA MET A 86 -7.79 -5.12 1.12
C MET A 86 -8.93 -4.08 1.03
N PRO A 87 -8.91 -3.00 1.85
CA PRO A 87 -9.92 -1.95 1.78
C PRO A 87 -9.71 -1.06 0.55
N VAL A 88 -10.41 -1.35 -0.54
CA VAL A 88 -10.28 -0.60 -1.80
C VAL A 88 -10.89 0.79 -1.69
N ASP A 89 -11.91 0.96 -0.84
CA ASP A 89 -12.49 2.26 -0.49
C ASP A 89 -11.43 3.25 0.02
N VAL A 90 -10.46 2.76 0.81
CA VAL A 90 -9.34 3.57 1.32
C VAL A 90 -8.41 4.00 0.18
N VAL A 91 -8.16 3.13 -0.80
CA VAL A 91 -7.35 3.48 -1.98
C VAL A 91 -8.02 4.62 -2.74
N MET A 92 -9.31 4.48 -3.05
CA MET A 92 -10.08 5.49 -3.78
C MET A 92 -10.14 6.83 -3.02
N LYS A 93 -10.24 6.78 -1.69
CA LYS A 93 -10.31 7.98 -0.85
C LYS A 93 -9.02 8.79 -0.83
N TYR A 94 -7.86 8.13 -0.78
CA TYR A 94 -6.59 8.82 -0.54
C TYR A 94 -5.69 8.94 -1.79
N CYS A 95 -5.96 8.18 -2.85
CA CYS A 95 -5.11 8.10 -4.04
C CYS A 95 -5.78 8.78 -5.25
N SER A 96 -6.18 10.04 -5.11
CA SER A 96 -6.94 10.79 -6.14
C SER A 96 -6.20 10.98 -7.47
N ASN A 97 -4.86 10.90 -7.45
CA ASN A 97 -4.01 11.12 -8.61
C ASN A 97 -3.55 9.83 -9.31
N VAL A 98 -3.98 8.66 -8.83
CA VAL A 98 -3.61 7.38 -9.41
C VAL A 98 -4.33 7.18 -10.74
N VAL A 99 -3.53 7.01 -11.79
CA VAL A 99 -4.01 6.72 -13.16
C VAL A 99 -3.91 5.23 -13.49
N HIS A 100 -3.07 4.49 -12.75
CA HIS A 100 -2.91 3.05 -12.91
C HIS A 100 -3.02 2.34 -11.56
N LEU A 101 -4.03 1.48 -11.43
CA LEU A 101 -4.30 0.71 -10.23
C LEU A 101 -4.38 -0.78 -10.60
N ASP A 102 -3.46 -1.60 -10.08
CA ASP A 102 -3.48 -3.06 -10.21
C ASP A 102 -3.71 -3.68 -8.83
N LEU A 103 -4.82 -4.39 -8.66
CA LEU A 103 -5.21 -5.05 -7.41
C LEU A 103 -5.21 -6.56 -7.61
N ARG A 104 -4.13 -7.24 -7.19
CA ARG A 104 -4.03 -8.71 -7.16
C ARG A 104 -4.26 -9.23 -5.75
N CYS A 105 -5.43 -8.90 -5.23
CA CYS A 105 -5.87 -9.23 -3.87
C CYS A 105 -7.39 -9.43 -3.84
N SER A 106 -7.92 -9.99 -2.76
CA SER A 106 -9.38 -10.02 -2.55
C SER A 106 -9.84 -8.65 -2.03
N PRO A 107 -10.55 -7.84 -2.84
CA PRO A 107 -10.98 -6.51 -2.42
C PRO A 107 -12.13 -6.62 -1.41
N ILE A 108 -12.14 -5.74 -0.41
CA ILE A 108 -13.28 -5.53 0.47
C ILE A 108 -13.64 -4.05 0.39
N VAL A 109 -14.93 -3.77 0.21
CA VAL A 109 -15.48 -2.42 0.22
C VAL A 109 -16.37 -2.30 1.45
N GLN A 110 -15.97 -1.46 2.40
CA GLN A 110 -16.82 -1.12 3.55
C GLN A 110 -17.49 0.23 3.29
N GLY A 111 -18.64 0.23 2.60
CA GLY A 111 -19.43 1.43 2.30
C GLY A 111 -20.06 1.45 0.90
N GLU A 112 -21.15 2.23 0.77
CA GLU A 112 -22.09 2.42 -0.35
C GLU A 112 -21.88 1.56 -1.63
N LEU A 113 -22.89 0.75 -1.95
CA LEU A 113 -23.05 -0.03 -3.19
C LEU A 113 -22.71 0.74 -4.49
N LYS A 114 -22.84 2.07 -4.49
CA LYS A 114 -22.47 2.95 -5.59
C LYS A 114 -20.97 2.91 -5.91
N LEU A 115 -20.11 2.82 -4.89
CA LEU A 115 -18.66 2.73 -5.06
C LEU A 115 -18.26 1.37 -5.65
N ILE A 116 -18.95 0.30 -5.23
CA ILE A 116 -18.75 -1.07 -5.74
C ILE A 116 -19.10 -1.13 -7.23
N ARG A 117 -20.22 -0.54 -7.65
CA ARG A 117 -20.59 -0.44 -9.08
C ARG A 117 -19.52 0.29 -9.90
N LYS A 118 -19.02 1.43 -9.41
CA LYS A 118 -17.99 2.19 -10.11
C LYS A 118 -16.67 1.42 -10.28
N ILE A 119 -16.30 0.60 -9.29
CA ILE A 119 -15.15 -0.30 -9.38
C ILE A 119 -15.41 -1.41 -10.40
N LEU A 120 -16.57 -2.07 -10.36
CA LEU A 120 -16.91 -3.12 -11.32
C LEU A 120 -16.97 -2.58 -12.76
N ASP A 121 -17.48 -1.36 -12.96
CA ASP A 121 -17.57 -0.73 -14.27
C ASP A 121 -16.22 -0.28 -14.82
N SER A 122 -15.26 0.08 -13.96
CA SER A 122 -13.88 0.37 -14.40
C SER A 122 -13.07 -0.89 -14.73
N TRP A 123 -13.57 -2.08 -14.35
CA TRP A 123 -12.93 -3.38 -14.60
C TRP A 123 -13.49 -4.09 -15.84
N LYS A 124 -14.57 -3.57 -16.43
CA LYS A 124 -15.19 -4.07 -17.66
C LYS A 124 -14.72 -3.36 -18.93
N ARG A 125 -13.79 -2.40 -18.84
CA ARG A 125 -13.22 -1.69 -19.99
C ARG A 125 -11.82 -2.17 -20.29
#